data_AF-A0A8S4QMB6-F1
#
_entry.id   AF-A0A8S4QMB6-F1
#
_cell.length_a   1.000
_cell.length_b   1.000
_cell.length_c   1.000
_cell.angle_alpha   90.00
_cell.angle_beta   90.00
_cell.angle_gamma   90.00
#
_symmetry.space_group_name_H-M   'P 1'
#
loop_
_entity.id
_entity.type
_entity.pdbx_description
1 polymer ?
#
loop_
_entity_poly.entity_id
_entity_poly.type
_entity_poly.pdbx_seq_one_letter_code
_entity_poly.pdbx_strand_id
1 'polypeptide(L)'
;AGVILYECLFGRAPYSSATFNELIEKIQRRAPIEIPANAAISPGCRDLLTRLLQHEPERRISYDDFFAHEYLDLEHMPSKENYNK
;
A
#
# COMPACT_ATOMS: atom_id res chain seq x y z
N ALA A 1 2.66 0.83 6.40
CA ALA A 1 1.49 0.20 5.76
C ALA A 1 1.72 -0.06 4.27
N GLY A 2 1.94 0.95 3.43
CA GLY A 2 2.05 0.76 1.96
C GLY A 2 3.09 -0.26 1.50
N VAL A 3 4.32 -0.21 2.02
CA VAL A 3 5.39 -1.15 1.64
C VAL A 3 5.04 -2.59 1.99
N ILE A 4 4.45 -2.82 3.17
CA ILE A 4 4.03 -4.15 3.63
C ILE A 4 2.92 -4.68 2.72
N LEU A 5 1.89 -3.86 2.43
CA LEU A 5 0.82 -4.25 1.52
C LEU A 5 1.35 -4.59 0.13
N TYR A 6 2.26 -3.77 -0.41
CA TYR A 6 2.92 -4.06 -1.68
C TYR A 6 3.62 -5.42 -1.67
N GLU A 7 4.40 -5.70 -0.61
CA GLU A 7 5.13 -6.96 -0.49
C GLU A 7 4.19 -8.16 -0.37
N CYS A 8 3.09 -8.04 0.38
CA CYS A 8 2.05 -9.08 0.44
C CYS A 8 1.41 -9.37 -0.93
N LEU A 9 1.23 -8.35 -1.77
CA LEU A 9 0.60 -8.49 -3.08
C LEU A 9 1.56 -9.02 -4.16
N PHE A 10 2.84 -8.66 -4.09
CA PHE A 10 3.81 -8.92 -5.17
C PHE A 10 4.98 -9.84 -4.78
N GLY A 11 5.08 -10.25 -3.52
CA GLY A 11 6.14 -11.11 -3.00
C GLY A 11 7.52 -10.46 -2.94
N ARG A 12 7.60 -9.14 -3.16
CA ARG A 12 8.85 -8.36 -3.10
C ARG A 12 8.57 -6.93 -2.69
N ALA A 13 9.52 -6.29 -2.00
CA ALA A 13 9.44 -4.87 -1.67
C ALA A 13 9.55 -3.98 -2.93
N PRO A 14 8.98 -2.75 -2.93
CA PRO A 14 9.02 -1.80 -4.05
C PRO A 14 10.43 -1.47 -4.57
N TYR A 15 11.40 -1.35 -3.66
CA TYR A 15 12.78 -1.00 -3.98
C TYR A 15 13.75 -2.17 -3.82
N SER A 16 13.25 -3.41 -3.97
CA SER A 16 14.12 -4.59 -3.94
C SER A 16 15.32 -4.38 -4.88
N SER A 17 16.52 -4.56 -4.33
CA SER A 17 17.80 -4.24 -4.98
C SER A 17 18.85 -5.26 -4.55
N ALA A 18 19.86 -5.47 -5.37
CA ALA A 18 20.89 -6.47 -5.09
C ALA A 18 21.84 -6.00 -3.97
N THR A 19 22.01 -4.69 -3.82
CA THR A 19 22.89 -4.09 -2.81
C THR A 19 22.16 -3.04 -1.97
N PHE A 20 22.69 -2.79 -0.77
CA PHE A 20 22.17 -1.74 0.12
C PHE A 20 22.33 -0.33 -0.49
N ASN A 21 23.43 -0.08 -1.20
CA ASN A 21 23.67 1.21 -1.84
C ASN A 21 22.64 1.52 -2.93
N GLU A 22 22.30 0.54 -3.77
CA GLU A 22 21.23 0.68 -4.77
C GLU A 22 19.86 0.96 -4.14
N LEU A 23 19.56 0.29 -3.02
CA LEU A 23 18.32 0.53 -2.26
C LEU A 23 18.26 1.97 -1.76
N ILE A 24 19.32 2.45 -1.10
CA ILE A 24 19.38 3.81 -0.57
C ILE A 24 19.29 4.84 -1.70
N GLU A 25 19.98 4.60 -2.82
CA GLU A 25 19.93 5.49 -3.98
C GLU A 25 18.50 5.61 -4.54
N LYS A 26 17.78 4.49 -4.70
CA LYS A 26 16.37 4.51 -5.16
C LYS A 26 15.45 5.28 -4.21
N ILE A 27 15.66 5.13 -2.89
CA ILE A 27 14.89 5.85 -1.87
C ILE A 27 15.19 7.35 -1.94
N GLN A 28 16.47 7.74 -1.99
CA GLN A 28 16.90 9.14 -2.01
C GLN A 28 16.46 9.87 -3.28
N ARG A 29 16.54 9.19 -4.44
CA ARG A 29 16.10 9.73 -5.73
C ARG A 29 14.58 9.77 -5.88
N ARG A 30 13.83 9.25 -4.91
CA ARG A 30 12.38 9.07 -4.98
C ARG A 30 11.97 8.35 -6.26
N ALA A 31 12.67 7.25 -6.56
CA ALA A 31 12.35 6.43 -7.73
C ALA A 31 10.85 6.09 -7.72
N PRO A 32 10.19 6.10 -8.89
CA PRO A 32 8.77 5.78 -8.95
C PRO A 32 8.54 4.35 -8.46
N ILE A 33 7.50 4.17 -7.64
CA ILE A 33 7.05 2.83 -7.26
C ILE A 33 6.10 2.33 -8.34
N GLU A 34 6.53 1.30 -9.05
CA GLU A 34 5.73 0.72 -10.13
C GLU A 34 4.74 -0.31 -9.58
N ILE A 35 3.46 -0.11 -9.86
CA ILE A 35 2.42 -1.12 -9.62
C ILE A 35 2.06 -1.72 -10.99
N PRO A 36 2.46 -2.97 -11.29
CA PRO A 36 2.29 -3.57 -12.61
C PRO A 36 0.86 -3.41 -13.13
N ALA A 37 0.67 -2.95 -14.37
CA ALA A 37 -0.67 -2.70 -14.93
C ALA A 37 -1.52 -3.98 -14.99
N ASN A 38 -0.88 -5.12 -15.20
CA ASN A 38 -1.47 -6.45 -15.23
C ASN A 38 -1.54 -7.14 -13.85
N ALA A 39 -1.31 -6.41 -12.75
CA ALA A 39 -1.47 -6.95 -11.41
C ALA A 39 -2.92 -7.41 -11.18
N ALA A 40 -3.09 -8.62 -10.67
CA ALA A 40 -4.38 -9.20 -10.30
C ALA A 40 -4.88 -8.64 -8.96
N ILE A 41 -5.08 -7.31 -8.91
CA ILE A 41 -5.59 -6.59 -7.74
C ILE A 41 -6.82 -5.77 -8.13
N SER A 42 -7.76 -5.61 -7.20
CA SER A 42 -8.96 -4.82 -7.45
C SER A 42 -8.64 -3.32 -7.64
N PRO A 43 -9.49 -2.55 -8.32
CA PRO A 43 -9.31 -1.10 -8.45
C PRO A 43 -9.18 -0.40 -7.09
N GLY A 44 -9.98 -0.78 -6.09
CA GLY A 44 -9.90 -0.23 -4.74
C GLY A 44 -8.58 -0.56 -4.02
N CYS A 45 -8.05 -1.77 -4.23
CA CYS A 45 -6.72 -2.16 -3.72
C CYS A 45 -5.63 -1.27 -4.32
N ARG A 46 -5.69 -1.07 -5.65
CA ARG A 46 -4.73 -0.25 -6.39
C ARG A 46 -4.79 1.21 -5.93
N ASP A 47 -5.98 1.75 -5.73
CA ASP A 47 -6.16 3.12 -5.23
C ASP A 47 -5.54 3.28 -3.83
N LEU A 48 -5.91 2.43 -2.88
CA LEU A 48 -5.35 2.44 -1.53
C LEU A 48 -3.82 2.36 -1.55
N LEU A 49 -3.28 1.40 -2.32
CA LEU A 49 -1.85 1.18 -2.43
C LEU A 49 -1.12 2.42 -2.98
N THR A 50 -1.69 3.06 -4.01
CA THR A 50 -1.13 4.26 -4.63
C THR A 50 -1.13 5.44 -3.67
N ARG A 51 -2.18 5.62 -2.86
CA ARG A 51 -2.24 6.72 -1.88
C ARG A 51 -1.34 6.49 -0.67
N LEU A 52 -1.11 5.22 -0.29
CA LEU A 52 -0.17 4.85 0.78
C LEU A 52 1.30 5.03 0.39
N LEU A 53 1.63 4.80 -0.89
CA LEU A 53 3.00 4.81 -1.41
C LEU A 53 3.45 6.17 -1.95
N GLN A 54 2.80 7.25 -1.52
CA GLN A 54 3.20 8.61 -1.85
C GLN A 54 4.50 9.01 -1.15
N HIS A 55 5.44 9.54 -1.94
CA HIS A 55 6.73 10.06 -1.47
C HIS A 55 6.56 11.32 -0.63
N GLU A 56 5.74 12.26 -1.11
CA GLU A 56 5.42 13.51 -0.43
C GLU A 56 4.46 13.22 0.73
N PRO A 57 4.84 13.50 2.00
CA PRO A 57 3.98 13.22 3.16
C PRO A 57 2.63 13.92 3.07
N GLU A 58 2.60 15.15 2.57
CA GLU A 58 1.38 15.96 2.41
C GLU A 58 0.40 15.40 1.37
N ARG A 59 0.88 14.57 0.44
CA ARG A 59 0.05 13.89 -0.57
C ARG A 59 -0.32 12.47 -0.16
N ARG A 60 0.36 11.93 0.85
CA ARG A 60 0.07 10.60 1.37
C ARG A 60 -1.28 10.63 2.08
N ILE A 61 -2.03 9.55 1.90
CA ILE A 61 -3.31 9.39 2.59
C ILE A 61 -3.16 9.65 4.09
N SER A 62 -4.09 10.43 4.64
CA SER A 62 -4.16 10.68 6.08
C SER A 62 -4.55 9.40 6.82
N TYR A 63 -4.39 9.37 8.14
CA TYR A 63 -4.86 8.24 8.93
C TYR A 63 -6.37 8.09 8.86
N ASP A 64 -7.12 9.19 8.96
CA ASP A 64 -8.58 9.17 8.92
C ASP A 64 -9.09 8.64 7.58
N ASP A 65 -8.54 9.14 6.46
CA ASP A 65 -8.89 8.66 5.12
C ASP A 65 -8.45 7.20 4.89
N PHE A 66 -7.35 6.78 5.50
CA PHE A 66 -6.88 5.39 5.42
C PHE A 66 -7.88 4.44 6.09
N PHE A 67 -8.30 4.74 7.31
CA PHE A 67 -9.25 3.89 8.05
C PHE A 67 -10.66 3.92 7.45
N ALA A 68 -11.06 5.03 6.81
CA ALA A 68 -12.32 5.17 6.10
C ALA A 68 -12.28 4.63 4.65
N HIS A 69 -11.14 4.11 4.18
CA HIS A 69 -11.01 3.68 2.79
C HIS A 69 -11.88 2.44 2.52
N GLU A 70 -12.73 2.50 1.49
CA GLU A 70 -13.69 1.45 1.12
C GLU A 70 -13.05 0.05 0.98
N TYR A 71 -11.82 -0.01 0.49
CA TYR A 71 -11.07 -1.27 0.39
C TYR A 71 -10.84 -1.98 1.74
N LEU A 72 -10.68 -1.25 2.84
CA LEU A 72 -10.47 -1.86 4.16
C LEU A 72 -11.77 -2.28 4.81
N ASP A 73 -12.86 -1.56 4.53
CA ASP A 73 -14.21 -1.80 5.04
C ASP A 73 -14.22 -2.13 6.55
N LEU A 74 -13.56 -1.28 7.35
CA LEU A 74 -13.39 -1.54 8.79
C LEU A 74 -14.72 -1.48 9.55
N GLU A 75 -15.72 -0.76 9.02
CA GLU A 75 -17.06 -0.65 9.60
C GLU A 75 -17.79 -2.01 9.62
N HIS A 76 -17.56 -2.85 8.62
CA HIS A 76 -18.18 -4.18 8.51
C HIS A 76 -17.21 -5.31 8.87
N MET A 77 -16.03 -4.98 9.42
CA MET A 77 -15.03 -5.98 9.77
C MET A 77 -15.66 -7.01 10.73
N PRO A 78 -15.47 -8.33 10.47
CA PRO A 78 -16.05 -9.37 11.31
C PRO A 78 -15.51 -9.25 12.74
N SER A 79 -16.38 -8.81 13.64
CA SER A 79 -16.15 -8.76 15.08
C SER A 79 -16.89 -9.92 15.75
N LYS A 80 -16.54 -10.22 17.01
CA LYS A 80 -17.31 -11.19 17.83
C LYS A 80 -18.80 -10.80 17.95
N GLU A 81 -19.12 -9.53 17.77
CA GLU A 81 -20.50 -9.01 17.81
C GLU A 81 -21.23 -9.21 16.47
N ASN A 82 -20.52 -9.20 15.34
CA ASN A 82 -21.09 -9.42 14.00
C ASN A 82 -21.17 -10.91 13.61
N TYR A 83 -20.46 -11.80 14.31
CA TYR A 83 -20.41 -13.24 14.01
C TYR A 83 -21.64 -14.06 14.49
N ASN A 84 -22.46 -13.49 15.38
CA ASN A 84 -23.56 -14.20 16.07
C ASN A 84 -24.96 -13.67 15.71
N LYS A 85 -25.16 -13.13 14.50
CA LYS A 85 -26.50 -12.79 13.99
C LYS A 85 -26.97 -13.82 12.98
#